data_AF-A0A3D2ETG6-F1
#
_entry.id   AF-A0A3D2ETG6-F1
#
_cell.length_a   1.000
_cell.length_b   1.000
_cell.length_c   1.000
_cell.angle_alpha   90.00
_cell.angle_beta   90.00
_cell.angle_gamma   90.00
#
_symmetry.space_group_name_H-M   'P 1'
#
loop_
_entity.id
_entity.type
_entity.pdbx_description
1 polymer ?
#
loop_
_entity_poly.entity_id
_entity_poly.type
_entity_poly.pdbx_seq_one_letter_code
_entity_poly.pdbx_strand_id
1 'polypeptide(L)'
;MTIGNTGGWRNFANTQRTLRSPADFEGLKIRTVVADLPQVLVKALGASPTPIPWPELFSSFQTGVVDGSKNGITDIMGMKFPEAGLQYVTLDGHAYMAALWMMNNEVFMDMPADHRRVIVDGFAALQQATFASPKRKSIQAY
;
A
#
# COMPACT_ATOMS: atom_id res chain seq x y z
N MET A 1 4.19 -20.57 6.19
CA MET A 1 4.23 -19.24 5.56
C MET A 1 3.23 -19.21 4.42
N THR A 2 2.53 -18.10 4.20
CA THR A 2 1.78 -17.87 2.96
C THR A 2 1.95 -16.43 2.48
N ILE A 3 1.73 -16.21 1.19
CA ILE A 3 1.77 -14.88 0.57
C ILE A 3 0.34 -14.53 0.17
N GLY A 4 -0.19 -13.45 0.74
CA GLY A 4 -1.49 -12.89 0.42
C GLY A 4 -1.39 -11.51 -0.22
N ASN A 5 -2.54 -10.85 -0.34
CA ASN A 5 -2.67 -9.48 -0.86
C ASN A 5 -3.29 -8.57 0.21
N THR A 6 -2.74 -7.36 0.40
CA THR A 6 -3.25 -6.39 1.39
C THR A 6 -3.59 -5.01 0.84
N GLY A 7 -3.53 -4.82 -0.48
CA GLY A 7 -3.75 -3.49 -1.08
C GLY A 7 -3.67 -3.46 -2.60
N GLY A 8 -3.27 -4.56 -3.24
CA GLY A 8 -3.23 -4.72 -4.68
C GLY A 8 -2.16 -3.85 -5.34
N TRP A 9 -2.48 -3.41 -6.56
CA TRP A 9 -1.63 -2.52 -7.33
C TRP A 9 -1.66 -1.11 -6.74
N ARG A 10 -0.49 -0.58 -6.40
CA ARG A 10 -0.29 0.77 -5.90
C ARG A 10 -0.19 1.75 -7.04
N ASN A 11 -0.79 2.91 -6.83
CA ASN A 11 -0.92 3.98 -7.79
C ASN A 11 -0.50 5.29 -7.14
N PHE A 12 0.09 6.21 -7.90
CA PHE A 12 0.34 7.55 -7.38
C PHE A 12 -0.95 8.34 -7.23
N ALA A 13 -1.05 9.08 -6.12
CA ALA A 13 -2.14 9.98 -5.86
C ALA A 13 -1.63 11.25 -5.16
N ASN A 14 -2.19 12.40 -5.50
CA ASN A 14 -1.74 13.68 -4.96
C ASN A 14 -2.87 14.73 -4.92
N THR A 15 -2.60 15.84 -4.24
CA THR A 15 -3.53 16.95 -4.02
C THR A 15 -3.38 18.09 -5.05
N GLN A 16 -2.33 18.07 -5.88
CA GLN A 16 -1.87 19.24 -6.64
C GLN A 16 -2.27 19.19 -8.12
N ARG A 17 -2.03 18.07 -8.82
CA ARG A 17 -2.21 17.98 -10.27
C ARG A 17 -2.27 16.54 -10.80
N THR A 18 -2.82 16.39 -12.00
CA THR A 18 -2.76 15.12 -12.75
C THR A 18 -1.33 14.80 -13.17
N LEU A 19 -0.89 13.54 -12.99
CA LEU A 19 0.44 13.07 -13.38
C LEU A 19 0.31 12.18 -14.62
N ARG A 20 0.92 12.57 -15.75
CA ARG A 20 0.89 11.83 -17.03
C ARG A 20 2.26 11.36 -17.48
N SER A 21 3.31 12.01 -17.00
CA SER A 21 4.71 11.72 -17.33
C SER A 21 5.61 11.88 -16.10
N PRO A 22 6.83 11.32 -16.10
CA PRO A 22 7.78 11.51 -15.00
C PRO A 22 8.08 12.98 -14.68
N ALA A 23 8.08 13.88 -15.68
CA ALA A 23 8.32 15.30 -15.44
C ALA A 23 7.26 15.96 -14.54
N ASP A 24 6.03 15.43 -14.52
CA ASP A 24 4.95 15.98 -13.70
C ASP A 24 5.19 15.78 -12.20
N PHE A 25 6.14 14.93 -11.80
CA PHE A 25 6.49 14.67 -10.40
C PHE A 25 7.44 15.72 -9.81
N GLU A 26 8.05 16.57 -10.64
CA GLU A 26 9.05 17.53 -10.21
C GLU A 26 8.53 18.45 -9.09
N GLY A 27 9.28 18.52 -8.00
CA GLY A 27 8.96 19.36 -6.85
C GLY A 27 7.82 18.88 -5.94
N LEU A 28 7.16 17.75 -6.24
CA LEU A 28 6.15 17.18 -5.33
C LEU A 28 6.79 16.56 -4.10
N LYS A 29 6.21 16.79 -2.93
CA LYS A 29 6.54 16.08 -1.69
C LYS A 29 5.72 14.80 -1.61
N ILE A 30 6.30 13.67 -2.00
CA ILE A 30 5.61 12.38 -2.01
C ILE A 30 5.96 11.58 -0.76
N ARG A 31 4.94 11.20 0.00
CA ARG A 31 5.12 10.32 1.15
C ARG A 31 5.69 8.97 0.72
N THR A 32 6.67 8.48 1.48
CA THR A 32 7.19 7.12 1.37
C THR A 32 7.09 6.38 2.70
N VAL A 33 7.24 5.04 2.66
CA VAL A 33 7.54 4.25 3.85
C VAL A 33 9.04 4.36 4.15
N VAL A 34 9.45 4.06 5.38
CA VAL A 34 10.86 4.06 5.81
C VAL A 34 11.61 2.85 5.21
N ALA A 35 11.81 2.87 3.89
CA ALA A 35 12.57 1.88 3.14
C ALA A 35 13.25 2.55 1.95
N ASP A 36 14.40 2.02 1.54
CA ASP A 36 15.25 2.67 0.53
C ASP A 36 14.60 2.67 -0.87
N LEU A 37 14.08 1.52 -1.30
CA LEU A 37 13.55 1.37 -2.67
C LEU A 37 12.41 2.37 -2.98
N PRO A 38 11.37 2.54 -2.14
CA PRO A 38 10.36 3.58 -2.34
C PRO A 38 10.92 5.01 -2.42
N GLN A 39 11.96 5.33 -1.66
CA GLN A 39 12.59 6.66 -1.68
C GLN A 39 13.41 6.86 -2.96
N VAL A 40 14.14 5.84 -3.41
CA VAL A 40 14.88 5.86 -4.68
C VAL A 40 13.93 6.08 -5.86
N LEU A 41 12.79 5.36 -5.89
CA LEU A 41 11.78 5.54 -6.94
C LEU A 41 11.28 6.98 -7.01
N VAL A 42 10.91 7.57 -5.87
CA VAL A 42 10.38 8.95 -5.83
C VAL A 42 11.45 9.96 -6.27
N LYS A 43 12.71 9.80 -5.82
CA LYS A 43 13.82 10.65 -6.26
C LYS A 43 14.09 10.51 -7.76
N ALA A 44 14.03 9.30 -8.30
CA ALA A 44 14.23 9.04 -9.72
C ALA A 44 13.17 9.69 -10.61
N LEU A 45 11.98 9.98 -10.06
CA LEU A 45 10.91 10.73 -10.73
C LEU A 45 11.06 12.26 -10.55
N GLY A 46 12.09 12.76 -9.85
CA GLY A 46 12.28 14.20 -9.60
C GLY A 46 11.43 14.78 -8.46
N ALA A 47 10.71 13.92 -7.72
CA ALA A 47 9.97 14.30 -6.52
C ALA A 47 10.84 14.19 -5.25
N SER A 48 10.42 14.85 -4.18
CA SER A 48 11.04 14.78 -2.87
C SER A 48 10.35 13.70 -2.01
N PRO A 49 11.03 12.61 -1.61
CA PRO A 49 10.44 11.62 -0.71
C PRO A 49 10.42 12.11 0.74
N THR A 50 9.27 11.98 1.38
CA THR A 50 9.12 12.27 2.82
C THR A 50 8.67 10.99 3.54
N PRO A 51 9.52 10.32 4.33
CA PRO A 51 9.13 9.14 5.10
C PRO A 51 8.16 9.53 6.21
N ILE A 52 6.92 9.04 6.16
CA ILE A 52 5.90 9.31 7.19
C ILE A 52 5.18 8.01 7.57
N PRO A 53 5.00 7.69 8.86
CA PRO A 53 4.21 6.56 9.32
C PRO A 53 2.77 6.59 8.79
N TRP A 54 2.15 5.42 8.62
CA TRP A 54 0.79 5.33 8.09
C TRP A 54 -0.27 6.13 8.89
N PRO A 55 -0.29 6.10 10.23
CA PRO A 55 -1.31 6.80 11.02
C PRO A 55 -1.30 8.32 10.85
N GLU A 56 -0.16 8.90 10.51
CA GLU A 56 0.03 10.35 10.36
C GLU A 56 -0.29 10.84 8.93
N LEU A 57 -0.52 9.92 7.99
CA LEU A 57 -0.63 10.29 6.57
C LEU A 57 -1.87 11.15 6.28
N PHE A 58 -3.00 10.88 6.95
CA PHE A 58 -4.23 11.65 6.75
C PHE A 58 -4.03 13.13 7.12
N SER A 59 -3.53 13.41 8.32
CA SER A 59 -3.25 14.78 8.76
C SER A 59 -2.12 15.44 7.97
N SER A 60 -1.14 14.65 7.50
CA SER A 60 -0.05 15.15 6.65
C SER A 60 -0.54 15.67 5.28
N PHE A 61 -1.59 15.07 4.72
CA PHE A 61 -2.26 15.62 3.54
C PHE A 61 -3.01 16.91 3.87
N GLN A 62 -3.78 16.93 4.95
CA GLN A 62 -4.56 18.12 5.35
C GLN A 62 -3.69 19.34 5.63
N THR A 63 -2.50 19.12 6.18
CA THR A 63 -1.55 20.18 6.57
C THR A 63 -0.56 20.55 5.47
N GLY A 64 -0.53 19.83 4.34
CA GLY A 64 0.40 20.08 3.24
C GLY A 64 1.86 19.69 3.54
N VAL A 65 2.09 18.89 4.58
CA VAL A 65 3.42 18.28 4.86
C VAL A 65 3.86 17.43 3.67
N VAL A 66 2.92 16.73 3.04
CA VAL A 66 3.11 16.01 1.78
C VAL A 66 2.00 16.33 0.79
N ASP A 67 2.36 16.36 -0.48
CA ASP A 67 1.45 16.62 -1.61
C ASP A 67 0.79 15.34 -2.11
N GLY A 68 1.40 14.17 -1.86
CA GLY A 68 0.92 12.92 -2.41
C GLY A 68 1.52 11.69 -1.76
N SER A 69 1.07 10.53 -2.21
CA SER A 69 1.55 9.22 -1.79
C SER A 69 1.34 8.20 -2.91
N LYS A 70 1.66 6.95 -2.64
CA LYS A 70 1.45 5.83 -3.57
C LYS A 70 0.83 4.65 -2.85
N ASN A 71 -0.43 4.31 -3.10
CA ASN A 71 -1.12 3.21 -2.40
C ASN A 71 -2.14 2.52 -3.30
N GLY A 72 -2.70 1.40 -2.83
CA GLY A 72 -3.84 0.78 -3.50
C GLY A 72 -5.09 1.65 -3.41
N ILE A 73 -5.98 1.55 -4.39
CA ILE A 73 -7.28 2.25 -4.36
C ILE A 73 -8.08 1.87 -3.12
N THR A 74 -8.01 0.59 -2.71
CA THR A 74 -8.64 0.10 -1.48
C THR A 74 -8.16 0.86 -0.25
N ASP A 75 -6.86 1.10 -0.12
CA ASP A 75 -6.28 1.80 1.03
C ASP A 75 -6.65 3.30 1.01
N ILE A 76 -6.59 3.92 -0.17
CA ILE A 76 -6.92 5.34 -0.37
C ILE A 76 -8.37 5.60 0.07
N MET A 77 -9.29 4.74 -0.35
CA MET A 77 -10.70 4.88 -0.02
C MET A 77 -11.00 4.44 1.41
N GLY A 78 -10.37 3.38 1.90
CA GLY A 78 -10.53 2.88 3.27
C GLY A 78 -10.09 3.88 4.33
N MET A 79 -9.01 4.64 4.06
CA MET A 79 -8.55 5.74 4.92
C MET A 79 -9.25 7.06 4.65
N LYS A 80 -10.18 7.11 3.69
CA LYS A 80 -10.90 8.32 3.29
C LYS A 80 -9.98 9.48 2.90
N PHE A 81 -8.85 9.20 2.26
CA PHE A 81 -7.93 10.25 1.84
C PHE A 81 -8.52 11.31 0.88
N PRO A 82 -9.61 11.06 0.12
CA PRO A 82 -10.31 12.15 -0.56
C PRO A 82 -10.81 13.25 0.39
N GLU A 83 -11.24 12.91 1.62
CA GLU A 83 -11.62 13.87 2.66
C GLU A 83 -10.41 14.69 3.17
N ALA A 84 -9.19 14.16 3.02
CA ALA A 84 -7.94 14.85 3.35
C ALA A 84 -7.38 15.69 2.19
N GLY A 85 -8.11 15.84 1.08
CA GLY A 85 -7.72 16.67 -0.06
C GLY A 85 -7.02 15.92 -1.20
N LEU A 86 -6.93 14.59 -1.15
CA LEU A 86 -6.37 13.79 -2.25
C LEU A 86 -7.36 13.77 -3.43
N GLN A 87 -6.98 14.38 -4.55
CA GLN A 87 -7.90 14.64 -5.67
C GLN A 87 -7.50 13.95 -6.97
N TYR A 88 -6.20 13.80 -7.20
CA TYR A 88 -5.66 13.28 -8.45
C TYR A 88 -5.07 11.90 -8.22
N VAL A 89 -5.51 10.91 -9.01
CA VAL A 89 -4.98 9.54 -8.97
C VAL A 89 -4.55 9.14 -10.38
N THR A 90 -3.32 8.64 -10.52
CA THR A 90 -2.79 8.09 -11.77
C THR A 90 -2.66 6.59 -11.61
N LEU A 91 -3.46 5.82 -12.36
CA LEU A 91 -3.52 4.36 -12.31
C LEU A 91 -2.34 3.70 -13.05
N ASP A 92 -1.13 3.89 -12.55
CA ASP A 92 0.10 3.39 -13.18
C ASP A 92 0.50 1.97 -12.76
N GLY A 93 -0.01 1.46 -11.63
CA GLY A 93 0.25 0.10 -11.16
C GLY A 93 1.74 -0.21 -10.95
N HIS A 94 2.57 0.77 -10.60
CA HIS A 94 4.03 0.63 -10.57
C HIS A 94 4.57 -0.33 -9.51
N ALA A 95 3.76 -0.70 -8.51
CA ALA A 95 4.14 -1.64 -7.47
C ALA A 95 2.96 -2.50 -7.02
N TYR A 96 3.22 -3.78 -6.74
CA TYR A 96 2.23 -4.69 -6.16
C TYR A 96 2.51 -4.89 -4.67
N MET A 97 1.48 -4.75 -3.84
CA MET A 97 1.59 -4.96 -2.40
C MET A 97 1.13 -6.38 -2.01
N ALA A 98 2.11 -7.25 -1.81
CA ALA A 98 1.91 -8.57 -1.20
C ALA A 98 2.09 -8.50 0.33
N ALA A 99 1.42 -9.40 1.04
CA ALA A 99 1.60 -9.60 2.47
C ALA A 99 2.19 -10.97 2.75
N LEU A 100 3.18 -10.99 3.63
CA LEU A 100 3.82 -12.22 4.08
C LEU A 100 3.23 -12.59 5.43
N TRP A 101 2.53 -13.72 5.47
CA TRP A 101 2.01 -14.31 6.69
C TRP A 101 2.98 -15.39 7.14
N MET A 102 3.56 -15.19 8.31
CA MET A 102 4.66 -15.99 8.82
C MET A 102 4.38 -16.43 10.25
N MET A 103 5.00 -17.54 10.64
CA MET A 103 5.01 -18.03 12.00
C MET A 103 6.44 -18.47 12.33
N ASN A 104 6.84 -18.31 13.59
CA ASN A 104 8.11 -18.84 14.07
C ASN A 104 8.15 -20.37 13.88
N ASN A 105 9.27 -20.88 13.34
CA ASN A 105 9.39 -22.28 12.98
C ASN A 105 9.48 -23.20 14.21
N GLU A 106 10.19 -22.79 15.26
CA GLU A 106 10.35 -23.59 16.48
C GLU A 106 9.00 -23.77 17.18
N VAL A 107 8.27 -22.67 17.37
CA VAL A 107 6.91 -22.68 17.93
C VAL A 107 5.98 -23.58 17.10
N PHE A 108 6.05 -23.51 15.77
CA PHE A 108 5.25 -24.38 14.92
C PHE A 108 5.64 -25.86 15.07
N MET A 109 6.93 -26.16 15.15
CA MET A 109 7.41 -27.55 15.22
C MET A 109 7.15 -28.20 16.58
N ASP A 110 7.15 -27.42 17.66
CA ASP A 110 6.82 -27.85 19.03
C ASP A 110 5.33 -28.19 19.21
N MET A 111 4.46 -27.73 18.31
CA MET A 111 3.04 -28.01 18.38
C MET A 111 2.69 -29.48 18.07
N PRO A 112 1.65 -30.02 18.74
CA PRO A 112 1.03 -31.29 18.35
C PRO A 112 0.61 -31.33 16.86
N ALA A 113 0.61 -32.52 16.28
CA ALA A 113 0.41 -32.69 14.84
C ALA A 113 -0.96 -32.18 14.33
N ASP A 114 -2.00 -32.31 15.14
CA ASP A 114 -3.34 -31.78 14.87
C ASP A 114 -3.37 -30.24 14.87
N HIS A 115 -2.66 -29.60 15.79
CA HIS A 115 -2.53 -28.14 15.85
C HIS A 115 -1.75 -27.60 14.65
N ARG A 116 -0.66 -28.27 14.26
CA ARG A 116 0.09 -27.92 13.05
C ARG A 116 -0.79 -27.99 11.80
N ARG A 117 -1.68 -28.98 11.70
CA ARG A 117 -2.65 -29.08 10.60
C ARG A 117 -3.55 -27.85 10.54
N VAL A 118 -4.14 -27.45 11.68
CA VAL A 118 -5.02 -26.27 11.76
C VAL A 118 -4.29 -25.01 11.29
N ILE A 119 -3.03 -24.81 11.68
CA ILE A 119 -2.24 -23.67 11.24
C ILE A 119 -2.01 -23.69 9.73
N VAL A 120 -1.62 -24.84 9.15
CA VAL A 120 -1.38 -24.96 7.71
C VAL A 120 -2.66 -24.70 6.91
N ASP A 121 -3.78 -25.31 7.31
CA ASP A 121 -5.07 -25.13 6.66
C ASP A 121 -5.56 -23.68 6.79
N GLY A 122 -5.38 -23.07 7.97
CA GLY A 122 -5.69 -21.67 8.21
C GLY A 122 -4.88 -20.72 7.33
N PHE A 123 -3.58 -20.98 7.14
CA PHE A 123 -2.75 -20.19 6.23
C PHE A 123 -3.19 -20.35 4.76
N ALA A 124 -3.61 -21.55 4.34
CA ALA A 124 -4.15 -21.75 3.00
C ALA A 124 -5.48 -21.00 2.79
N ALA A 125 -6.40 -21.06 3.76
CA ALA A 125 -7.66 -20.32 3.72
C ALA A 125 -7.44 -18.80 3.71
N LEU A 126 -6.53 -18.32 4.56
CA LEU A 126 -6.15 -16.90 4.63
C LEU A 126 -5.61 -16.39 3.29
N GLN A 127 -4.79 -17.20 2.60
CA GLN A 127 -4.29 -16.86 1.28
C GLN A 127 -5.44 -16.58 0.30
N GLN A 128 -6.40 -17.50 0.21
CA GLN A 128 -7.54 -17.34 -0.69
C GLN A 128 -8.38 -16.11 -0.33
N ALA A 129 -8.67 -15.93 0.97
CA ALA A 129 -9.45 -14.79 1.44
C ALA A 129 -8.79 -13.44 1.11
N THR A 130 -7.46 -13.34 1.30
CA THR A 130 -6.72 -12.09 1.05
C THR A 130 -6.58 -11.77 -0.43
N PHE A 131 -6.44 -12.76 -1.32
CA PHE A 131 -6.48 -12.50 -2.76
C PHE A 131 -7.87 -12.10 -3.27
N ALA A 132 -8.93 -12.63 -2.68
CA ALA A 132 -10.31 -12.27 -3.02
C ALA A 132 -10.77 -10.94 -2.41
N SER A 133 -10.11 -10.47 -1.34
CA SER A 133 -10.50 -9.28 -0.58
C SER A 133 -10.47 -7.96 -1.37
N PRO A 134 -9.40 -7.61 -2.12
CA PRO A 134 -9.42 -6.42 -2.95
C PRO A 134 -10.35 -6.65 -4.13
N LYS A 135 -11.60 -6.19 -3.97
CA LYS A 135 -12.63 -6.19 -5.00
C LYS A 135 -12.31 -5.15 -6.05
N ARG A 136 -11.32 -5.44 -6.89
CA ARG A 136 -10.96 -4.63 -8.05
C ARG A 136 -12.23 -4.38 -8.86
N LYS A 137 -12.49 -3.12 -9.22
CA LYS A 137 -13.72 -2.65 -9.91
C LYS A 137 -15.01 -2.60 -9.09
N SER A 138 -15.05 -3.00 -7.81
CA SER A 138 -16.26 -2.82 -6.99
C SER A 138 -16.24 -1.53 -6.16
N ILE A 139 -15.10 -0.85 -6.10
CA ILE A 139 -14.97 0.47 -5.48
C ILE A 139 -15.26 1.49 -6.58
N GLN A 140 -16.17 2.44 -6.33
CA GLN A 140 -16.58 3.44 -7.32
C GLN A 140 -15.42 4.27 -7.89
N ALA A 141 -14.32 4.38 -7.15
CA ALA A 141 -13.11 5.08 -7.57
C ALA A 141 -12.27 4.35 -8.63
N TYR A 142 -12.63 3.12 -9.01
CA TYR A 142 -12.01 2.40 -10.14
C TYR A 142 -12.52 2.86 -11.50
#